data_AF-A0A8R1EHT9-F1
#
_entry.id   AF-A0A8R1EHT9-F1
#
_cell.length_a   1.000
_cell.length_b   1.000
_cell.length_c   1.000
_cell.angle_alpha   90.00
_cell.angle_beta   90.00
_cell.angle_gamma   90.00
#
_symmetry.space_group_name_H-M   'P 1'
#
loop_
_entity.id
_entity.type
_entity.pdbx_description
1 polymer ?
#
loop_
_entity_poly.entity_id
_entity_poly.type
_entity_poly.pdbx_seq_one_letter_code
_entity_poly.pdbx_strand_id
1 'polypeptide(L)'
;MLLPNMTSDLKVRLSDFDPQAVLIISEGSVETVTFSVSENEPRLFDKAKMDESLLKALGASVQCDRKLIESKIALRVDDLQLKKAFELGVSIGCDEQMLEKKAATIGTISNMIKNELIKDSVSEFSVVPSAHPGDHFTPDQMIHVTSAAIAELARQECVQEVTRGANKYYLMGSGKPPYTLIAAVEKRTEAMAYEMMSTYCNPETKGKFSEILAQSTLVFMPEIPHTQLNCHDYDTISPFKMLFDEAIAAVPQLDFVVILATGGMK
;
A
#
# COMPACT_ATOMS: atom_id res chain seq x y z
N MET A 1 5.75 4.25 -27.18
CA MET A 1 5.47 3.22 -26.15
C MET A 1 6.38 2.02 -26.40
N LEU A 2 7.43 1.83 -25.61
CA LEU A 2 8.25 0.62 -25.64
C LEU A 2 8.32 0.05 -24.21
N LEU A 3 7.16 -0.37 -23.69
CA LEU A 3 7.18 -1.48 -22.74
C LEU A 3 7.28 -2.72 -23.63
N PRO A 4 8.44 -3.41 -23.67
CA PRO A 4 8.58 -4.63 -24.47
C PRO A 4 7.46 -5.59 -24.08
N ASN A 5 7.01 -6.44 -25.02
CA ASN A 5 6.18 -7.57 -24.60
C ASN A 5 6.97 -8.34 -23.53
N MET A 6 6.40 -8.43 -22.34
CA MET A 6 6.99 -9.07 -21.17
C MET A 6 7.13 -10.56 -21.44
N THR A 7 8.23 -10.97 -22.05
CA THR A 7 8.61 -12.37 -22.15
C THR A 7 9.07 -12.85 -20.78
N SER A 8 8.96 -14.15 -20.52
CA SER A 8 9.47 -14.78 -19.30
C SER A 8 10.95 -14.49 -19.06
N ASP A 9 11.74 -14.39 -20.14
CA ASP A 9 13.17 -14.04 -20.09
C ASP A 9 13.42 -12.61 -19.59
N LEU A 10 12.63 -11.64 -20.04
CA LEU A 10 12.74 -10.25 -19.60
C LEU A 10 12.35 -10.09 -18.13
N LYS A 11 11.32 -10.82 -17.66
CA LYS A 11 10.92 -10.85 -16.24
C LYS A 11 12.08 -11.32 -15.36
N VAL A 12 12.72 -12.45 -15.69
CA VAL A 12 13.87 -12.98 -14.93
C VAL A 12 15.02 -11.99 -14.89
N ARG A 13 15.39 -11.41 -16.04
CA ARG A 13 16.51 -10.46 -16.12
C ARG A 13 16.26 -9.17 -15.34
N LEU A 14 15.02 -8.69 -15.29
CA LEU A 14 14.64 -7.52 -14.50
C LEU A 14 14.65 -7.83 -13.01
N SER A 15 14.20 -9.01 -12.60
CA SER A 15 14.30 -9.47 -11.21
C SER A 15 15.76 -9.64 -10.76
N ASP A 16 16.62 -10.20 -11.61
CA ASP A 16 18.06 -10.37 -11.32
C ASP A 16 18.81 -9.04 -11.25
N PHE A 17 18.38 -8.04 -12.03
CA PHE A 17 18.97 -6.71 -12.05
C PHE A 17 18.61 -5.88 -10.81
N ASP A 18 17.47 -6.16 -10.16
CA ASP A 18 16.92 -5.44 -8.99
C ASP A 18 16.98 -3.90 -9.15
N PRO A 19 16.33 -3.34 -10.18
CA PRO A 19 16.39 -1.91 -10.46
C PRO A 19 15.82 -1.08 -9.31
N GLN A 20 16.51 -0.02 -8.92
CA GLN A 20 15.99 0.97 -7.97
C GLN A 20 14.94 1.90 -8.58
N ALA A 21 14.89 2.02 -9.91
CA ALA A 21 13.86 2.78 -10.60
C ALA A 21 13.57 2.26 -12.01
N VAL A 22 12.33 2.45 -12.44
CA VAL A 22 11.82 2.15 -13.78
C VAL A 22 11.16 3.41 -14.34
N LEU A 23 11.60 3.81 -15.53
CA LEU A 23 11.01 4.92 -16.27
C LEU A 23 10.13 4.40 -17.39
N ILE A 24 8.85 4.74 -17.36
CA ILE A 24 7.88 4.41 -18.41
C ILE A 24 7.64 5.67 -19.25
N ILE A 25 8.19 5.69 -20.46
CA ILE A 25 8.03 6.83 -21.36
C ILE A 25 6.89 6.57 -22.35
N SER A 26 5.91 7.46 -22.38
CA SER A 26 4.79 7.42 -23.31
C SER A 26 4.58 8.75 -24.01
N GLU A 27 3.91 8.71 -25.15
CA GLU A 27 3.25 9.88 -25.72
C GLU A 27 1.93 10.12 -24.99
N GLY A 28 1.52 11.37 -24.91
CA GLY A 28 0.27 11.78 -24.29
C GLY A 28 0.31 13.23 -23.81
N SER A 29 -0.69 13.66 -23.05
CA SER A 29 -0.66 14.95 -22.35
C SER A 29 0.58 15.03 -21.46
N VAL A 30 1.33 16.14 -21.50
CA VAL A 30 2.58 16.29 -20.71
C VAL A 30 2.27 16.23 -19.21
N GLU A 31 2.60 15.10 -18.60
CA GLU A 31 2.34 14.79 -17.20
C GLU A 31 3.21 13.63 -16.73
N THR A 32 3.40 13.53 -15.41
CA THR A 32 3.96 12.36 -14.75
C THR A 32 2.88 11.53 -14.07
N VAL A 33 3.11 10.23 -13.93
CA VAL A 33 2.26 9.30 -13.16
C VAL A 33 3.19 8.38 -12.38
N THR A 34 3.08 8.36 -11.06
CA THR A 34 3.80 7.38 -10.23
C THR A 34 3.00 6.09 -10.18
N PHE A 35 3.64 4.96 -10.47
CA PHE A 35 3.06 3.62 -10.41
C PHE A 35 3.52 2.82 -9.18
N SER A 36 4.71 3.13 -8.67
CA SER A 36 5.25 2.46 -7.49
C SER A 36 4.56 2.91 -6.20
N VAL A 37 4.61 2.04 -5.20
CA VAL A 37 4.27 2.40 -3.82
C VAL A 37 5.15 3.56 -3.32
N SER A 38 4.57 4.48 -2.53
CA SER A 38 5.27 5.69 -2.07
C SER A 38 6.53 5.41 -1.24
N GLU A 39 6.68 4.20 -0.68
CA GLU A 39 7.92 3.79 0.00
C GLU A 39 9.12 3.67 -0.96
N ASN A 40 8.84 3.42 -2.24
CA ASN A 40 9.85 3.38 -3.30
C ASN A 40 9.97 4.75 -3.99
N GLU A 41 9.10 5.71 -3.69
CA GLU A 41 9.21 7.08 -4.23
C GLU A 41 10.30 7.85 -3.47
N PRO A 42 11.29 8.44 -4.18
CA PRO A 42 12.32 9.22 -3.52
C PRO A 42 11.70 10.36 -2.71
N ARG A 43 12.14 10.57 -1.46
CA ARG A 43 11.53 11.56 -0.55
C ARG A 43 11.54 12.99 -1.08
N LEU A 44 12.54 13.31 -1.89
CA LEU A 44 12.72 14.62 -2.52
C LEU A 44 12.03 14.75 -3.87
N PHE A 45 11.42 13.67 -4.36
CA PHE A 45 10.65 13.70 -5.58
C PHE A 45 9.37 14.54 -5.36
N ASP A 46 9.21 15.56 -6.19
CA ASP A 46 8.06 16.45 -6.16
C ASP A 46 7.39 16.40 -7.52
N LYS A 47 6.29 15.63 -7.58
CA LYS A 47 5.50 15.44 -8.79
C LYS A 47 5.07 16.78 -9.41
N ALA A 48 4.62 17.74 -8.60
CA ALA A 48 4.13 19.01 -9.09
C ALA A 48 5.25 19.85 -9.72
N LYS A 49 6.43 19.91 -9.09
CA LYS A 49 7.60 20.58 -9.67
C LYS A 49 8.09 19.88 -10.94
N MET A 50 8.01 18.56 -10.99
CA MET A 50 8.39 17.80 -12.17
C MET A 50 7.42 18.04 -13.33
N ASP A 51 6.10 18.01 -13.09
CA ASP A 51 5.09 18.34 -14.09
C ASP A 51 5.26 19.79 -14.59
N GLU A 52 5.51 20.73 -13.70
CA GLU A 52 5.78 22.14 -14.06
C GLU A 52 7.03 22.24 -14.94
N SER A 53 8.09 21.52 -14.60
CA SER A 53 9.34 21.49 -15.37
C SER A 53 9.15 20.87 -16.75
N LEU A 54 8.35 19.81 -16.84
CA LEU A 54 8.00 19.16 -18.10
C LEU A 54 7.16 20.06 -18.99
N LEU A 55 6.16 20.74 -18.41
CA LEU A 55 5.34 21.71 -19.13
C LEU A 55 6.18 22.88 -19.64
N LYS A 56 7.17 23.36 -18.88
CA LYS A 56 8.11 24.40 -19.35
C LYS A 56 9.01 23.91 -20.49
N ALA A 57 9.47 22.66 -20.43
CA ALA A 57 10.39 22.11 -21.41
C ALA A 57 9.70 21.71 -22.73
N LEU A 58 8.51 21.12 -22.64
CA LEU A 58 7.80 20.47 -23.75
C LEU A 58 6.54 21.23 -24.20
N GLY A 59 6.05 22.17 -23.39
CA GLY A 59 4.82 22.92 -23.67
C GLY A 59 3.54 22.17 -23.34
N ALA A 60 2.44 22.90 -23.24
CA ALA A 60 1.11 22.32 -23.04
C ALA A 60 0.64 21.61 -24.31
N SER A 61 0.18 20.37 -24.16
CA SER A 61 -0.31 19.54 -25.26
C SER A 61 -1.83 19.67 -25.35
N VAL A 62 -2.32 20.49 -26.28
CA VAL A 62 -3.74 20.91 -26.30
C VAL A 62 -4.70 19.78 -26.73
N GLN A 63 -4.21 18.68 -27.31
CA GLN A 63 -5.05 17.57 -27.82
C GLN A 63 -4.36 16.18 -27.75
N CYS A 64 -3.66 15.87 -26.66
CA CYS A 64 -3.02 14.56 -26.52
C CYS A 64 -3.77 13.68 -25.50
N ASP A 65 -4.05 12.42 -25.87
CA ASP A 65 -4.65 11.44 -24.97
C ASP A 65 -3.80 11.19 -23.71
N ARG A 66 -4.44 10.85 -22.60
CA ARG A 66 -3.78 10.55 -21.32
C ARG A 66 -3.44 9.06 -21.21
N LYS A 67 -2.58 8.58 -22.10
CA LYS A 67 -2.26 7.15 -22.23
C LYS A 67 -1.71 6.52 -20.95
N LEU A 68 -0.97 7.27 -20.14
CA LEU A 68 -0.40 6.75 -18.88
C LEU A 68 -1.43 6.42 -17.80
N ILE A 69 -2.63 7.00 -17.88
CA ILE A 69 -3.73 6.76 -16.93
C ILE A 69 -4.58 5.56 -17.38
N GLU A 70 -4.34 5.03 -18.59
CA GLU A 70 -5.04 3.85 -19.07
C GLU A 70 -4.67 2.61 -18.25
N SER A 71 -5.70 1.85 -17.87
CA SER A 71 -5.58 0.62 -17.07
C SER A 71 -4.62 -0.42 -17.69
N LYS A 72 -4.48 -0.44 -19.01
CA LYS A 72 -3.55 -1.32 -19.72
C LYS A 72 -2.07 -1.03 -19.42
N ILE A 73 -1.71 0.23 -19.18
CA ILE A 73 -0.32 0.59 -18.84
C ILE A 73 -0.05 0.23 -17.38
N ALA A 74 -0.95 0.58 -16.48
CA ALA A 74 -0.83 0.21 -15.07
C ALA A 74 -0.70 -1.31 -14.87
N LEU A 75 -1.53 -2.11 -15.54
CA LEU A 75 -1.44 -3.58 -15.49
C LEU A 75 -0.09 -4.13 -15.99
N ARG A 76 0.50 -3.49 -17.01
CA ARG A 76 1.81 -3.91 -17.53
C ARG A 76 2.96 -3.56 -16.61
N VAL A 77 2.81 -2.48 -15.84
CA VAL A 77 3.80 -2.05 -14.86
C VAL A 77 3.73 -2.97 -13.64
N ASP A 78 2.53 -3.29 -13.15
CA ASP A 78 2.31 -4.27 -12.08
C ASP A 78 2.87 -5.67 -12.43
N ASP A 79 2.75 -6.06 -13.70
CA ASP A 79 3.33 -7.29 -14.26
C ASP A 79 4.87 -7.40 -14.13
N LEU A 80 5.57 -6.29 -13.90
CA LEU A 80 7.01 -6.25 -13.66
C LEU A 80 7.37 -6.85 -12.30
N GLN A 81 6.46 -6.80 -11.32
CA GLN A 81 6.67 -7.30 -9.95
C GLN A 81 7.93 -6.75 -9.28
N LEU A 82 8.34 -5.52 -9.62
CA LEU A 82 9.55 -4.88 -9.11
C LEU A 82 9.28 -4.20 -7.76
N LYS A 83 9.26 -5.04 -6.71
CA LYS A 83 8.82 -4.68 -5.35
C LYS A 83 9.50 -3.46 -4.72
N LYS A 84 10.72 -3.11 -5.17
CA LYS A 84 11.56 -2.04 -4.59
C LYS A 84 11.84 -0.89 -5.56
N ALA A 85 11.35 -0.98 -6.79
CA ALA A 85 11.66 0.03 -7.79
C ALA A 85 10.74 1.25 -7.63
N PHE A 86 11.32 2.44 -7.79
CA PHE A 86 10.57 3.65 -8.09
C PHE A 86 10.07 3.61 -9.54
N GLU A 87 8.76 3.50 -9.75
CA GLU A 87 8.17 3.33 -11.08
C GLU A 87 7.48 4.63 -11.48
N LEU A 88 8.07 5.33 -12.44
CA LEU A 88 7.59 6.64 -12.88
C LEU A 88 7.25 6.63 -14.36
N GLY A 89 5.98 6.88 -14.65
CA GLY A 89 5.46 7.27 -15.95
C GLY A 89 5.76 8.72 -16.28
N VAL A 90 6.28 8.96 -17.48
CA VAL A 90 6.45 10.30 -18.03
C VAL A 90 5.83 10.35 -19.41
N SER A 91 4.89 11.27 -19.57
CA SER A 91 4.26 11.56 -20.85
C SER A 91 4.89 12.82 -21.45
N ILE A 92 5.40 12.70 -22.68
CA ILE A 92 6.30 13.71 -23.28
C ILE A 92 5.65 14.52 -24.42
N GLY A 93 4.32 14.54 -24.50
CA GLY A 93 3.61 15.21 -25.60
C GLY A 93 3.48 14.33 -26.85
N CYS A 94 2.48 14.62 -27.68
CA CYS A 94 2.21 13.90 -28.93
C CYS A 94 2.74 14.60 -30.20
N ASP A 95 3.39 15.76 -30.08
CA ASP A 95 3.96 16.48 -31.23
C ASP A 95 5.26 15.80 -31.72
N GLU A 96 5.25 15.20 -32.90
CA GLU A 96 6.41 14.52 -33.49
C GLU A 96 7.52 15.47 -33.95
N GLN A 97 7.23 16.78 -34.10
CA GLN A 97 8.22 17.77 -34.55
C GLN A 97 9.25 18.14 -33.47
N MET A 98 9.06 17.69 -32.23
CA MET A 98 9.92 18.01 -31.08
C MET A 98 10.83 16.85 -30.62
N LEU A 99 11.22 15.94 -31.53
CA LEU A 99 12.03 14.76 -31.24
C LEU A 99 13.31 15.05 -30.44
N GLU A 100 14.10 16.05 -30.82
CA GLU A 100 15.34 16.41 -30.12
C GLU A 100 15.09 16.91 -28.70
N LYS A 101 14.05 17.75 -28.52
CA LYS A 101 13.66 18.25 -27.20
C LYS A 101 13.16 17.11 -26.31
N LYS A 102 12.32 16.22 -26.85
CA LYS A 102 11.82 15.02 -26.15
C LYS A 102 12.97 14.13 -25.67
N ALA A 103 13.95 13.85 -26.54
CA ALA A 103 15.12 13.04 -26.19
C ALA A 103 15.98 13.70 -25.10
N ALA A 104 16.24 15.01 -25.21
CA ALA A 104 16.96 15.76 -24.19
C ALA A 104 16.24 15.74 -22.84
N THR A 105 14.92 15.95 -22.84
CA THR A 105 14.08 15.90 -21.63
C THR A 105 14.12 14.52 -20.96
N ILE A 106 14.02 13.42 -21.72
CA ILE A 106 14.14 12.06 -21.16
C ILE A 106 15.52 11.86 -20.50
N GLY A 107 16.59 12.35 -21.14
CA GLY A 107 17.95 12.29 -20.58
C GLY A 107 18.07 13.07 -19.27
N THR A 108 17.49 14.28 -19.20
CA THR A 108 17.46 15.10 -17.98
C THR A 108 16.70 14.40 -16.85
N ILE A 109 15.53 13.82 -17.15
CA ILE A 109 14.73 13.07 -16.16
C ILE A 109 15.50 11.88 -15.62
N SER A 110 16.15 11.11 -16.51
CA SER A 110 16.94 9.94 -16.12
C SER A 110 18.07 10.33 -15.16
N ASN A 111 18.75 11.45 -15.44
CA ASN A 111 19.79 11.99 -14.56
C ASN A 111 19.24 12.53 -13.23
N MET A 112 18.09 13.20 -13.24
CA MET A 112 17.44 13.69 -12.02
C MET A 112 17.09 12.53 -11.09
N ILE A 113 16.38 11.52 -11.59
CA ILE A 113 15.97 10.35 -10.79
C ILE A 113 17.19 9.62 -10.25
N LYS A 114 18.21 9.40 -11.09
CA LYS A 114 19.48 8.84 -10.64
C LYS A 114 20.11 9.63 -9.49
N ASN A 115 20.11 10.96 -9.58
CA ASN A 115 20.70 11.82 -8.54
C ASN A 115 19.87 11.85 -7.25
N GLU A 116 18.54 11.81 -7.35
CA GLU A 116 17.66 11.76 -6.18
C GLU A 116 17.80 10.42 -5.45
N LEU A 117 17.88 9.29 -6.17
CA LEU A 117 18.13 7.98 -5.57
C LEU A 117 19.49 7.90 -4.86
N ILE A 118 20.52 8.58 -5.36
CA ILE A 118 21.86 8.62 -4.73
C ILE A 118 21.86 9.49 -3.46
N LYS A 119 21.03 10.53 -3.40
CA LYS A 119 20.97 11.44 -2.23
C LYS A 119 20.11 10.89 -1.10
N ASP A 120 19.09 10.11 -1.41
CA ASP A 120 18.18 9.51 -0.42
C ASP A 120 18.82 8.33 0.36
N SER A 121 20.05 7.93 0.01
CA SER A 121 20.79 6.87 0.74
C SER A 121 21.43 7.34 2.04
N VAL A 122 21.19 8.58 2.48
CA VAL A 122 21.65 9.09 3.77
C VAL A 122 20.49 9.06 4.75
N SER A 123 20.60 8.18 5.77
CA SER A 123 19.64 8.05 6.85
C SER A 123 19.67 9.28 7.75
N GLU A 124 18.95 10.35 7.38
CA GLU A 124 18.69 11.49 8.24
C GLU A 124 17.22 11.50 8.69
N PHE A 125 17.06 11.64 10.01
CA PHE A 125 15.80 11.64 10.74
C PHE A 125 14.95 12.85 10.31
N SER A 126 14.00 12.63 9.40
CA SER A 126 12.97 13.60 9.06
C SER A 126 11.67 13.21 9.75
N VAL A 127 11.17 14.09 10.60
CA VAL A 127 10.00 13.88 11.45
C VAL A 127 8.74 13.98 10.58
N VAL A 128 8.28 12.82 10.09
CA VAL A 128 6.93 12.58 9.55
C VAL A 128 5.96 12.59 10.73
N PRO A 129 4.70 13.10 10.64
CA PRO A 129 3.73 12.87 11.70
C PRO A 129 3.55 11.35 11.81
N SER A 130 4.09 10.74 12.85
CA SER A 130 4.28 9.31 12.78
C SER A 130 2.96 8.61 13.04
N ALA A 131 2.70 7.59 12.23
CA ALA A 131 1.73 6.56 12.57
C ALA A 131 2.26 5.64 13.68
N HIS A 132 3.38 6.00 14.32
CA HIS A 132 3.91 5.30 15.46
C HIS A 132 3.02 5.64 16.65
N PRO A 133 2.42 4.65 17.31
CA PRO A 133 1.52 4.93 18.42
C PRO A 133 2.18 5.73 19.55
N GLY A 134 3.51 5.74 19.67
CA GLY A 134 4.23 6.60 20.62
C GLY A 134 4.11 8.11 20.40
N ASP A 135 3.61 8.55 19.25
CA ASP A 135 3.36 9.98 18.98
C ASP A 135 1.96 10.44 19.44
N HIS A 136 1.06 9.49 19.72
CA HIS A 136 -0.34 9.77 20.05
C HIS A 136 -0.81 9.12 21.35
N PHE A 137 -0.06 8.15 21.87
CA PHE A 137 -0.37 7.36 23.05
C PHE A 137 0.80 7.39 24.03
N THR A 138 0.51 7.40 25.32
CA THR A 138 1.57 7.21 26.34
C THR A 138 2.19 5.81 26.19
N PRO A 139 3.41 5.58 26.69
CA PRO A 139 4.06 4.26 26.60
C PRO A 139 3.19 3.10 27.12
N ASP A 140 2.41 3.34 28.18
CA ASP A 140 1.49 2.35 28.73
C ASP A 140 0.30 2.07 27.79
N GLN A 141 -0.19 3.09 27.09
CA GLN A 141 -1.27 2.96 26.11
C GLN A 141 -0.79 2.32 24.80
N MET A 142 0.47 2.55 24.40
CA MET A 142 1.08 1.95 23.20
C MET A 142 1.03 0.43 23.21
N ILE A 143 1.19 -0.19 24.39
CA ILE A 143 1.15 -1.65 24.54
C ILE A 143 -0.19 -2.20 24.08
N HIS A 144 -1.29 -1.45 24.25
CA HIS A 144 -2.64 -1.89 23.93
C HIS A 144 -3.08 -1.63 22.48
N VAL A 145 -2.30 -0.87 21.70
CA VAL A 145 -2.64 -0.46 20.33
C VAL A 145 -1.62 -0.96 19.29
N THR A 146 -0.77 -1.91 19.67
CA THR A 146 0.26 -2.52 18.82
C THR A 146 0.23 -4.04 18.93
N SER A 147 1.04 -4.72 18.10
CA SER A 147 1.29 -6.16 18.21
C SER A 147 1.80 -6.61 19.58
N ALA A 148 2.36 -5.70 20.40
CA ALA A 148 2.72 -5.99 21.79
C ALA A 148 1.50 -6.38 22.65
N ALA A 149 0.30 -5.93 22.28
CA ALA A 149 -0.95 -6.28 22.97
C ALA A 149 -1.23 -7.78 22.91
N ILE A 150 -0.82 -8.45 21.82
CA ILE A 150 -1.17 -9.85 21.55
C ILE A 150 -0.64 -10.78 22.64
N ALA A 151 0.58 -10.55 23.14
CA ALA A 151 1.15 -11.36 24.21
C ALA A 151 0.32 -11.30 25.49
N GLU A 152 -0.18 -10.11 25.84
CA GLU A 152 -1.03 -9.91 27.01
C GLU A 152 -2.44 -10.47 26.79
N LEU A 153 -3.02 -10.26 25.61
CA LEU A 153 -4.33 -10.79 25.23
C LEU A 153 -4.36 -12.32 25.23
N ALA A 154 -3.28 -12.96 24.76
CA ALA A 154 -3.13 -14.41 24.78
C ALA A 154 -2.97 -14.92 26.22
N ARG A 155 -2.22 -14.20 27.07
CA ARG A 155 -2.06 -14.52 28.51
C ARG A 155 -3.39 -14.45 29.26
N GLN A 156 -4.28 -13.54 28.87
CA GLN A 156 -5.63 -13.41 29.43
C GLN A 156 -6.65 -14.37 28.77
N GLU A 157 -6.20 -15.28 27.90
CA GLU A 157 -7.04 -16.23 27.16
C GLU A 157 -8.17 -15.54 26.35
N CYS A 158 -7.93 -14.29 25.94
CA CYS A 158 -8.91 -13.52 25.16
C CYS A 158 -8.79 -13.77 23.66
N VAL A 159 -7.59 -14.13 23.18
CA VAL A 159 -7.33 -14.40 21.76
C VAL A 159 -6.65 -15.74 21.57
N GLN A 160 -6.99 -16.40 20.48
CA GLN A 160 -6.27 -17.55 19.95
C GLN A 160 -5.62 -17.16 18.62
N GLU A 161 -4.29 -17.30 18.54
CA GLU A 161 -3.56 -17.07 17.29
C GLU A 161 -3.73 -18.27 16.33
N VAL A 162 -4.04 -17.96 15.07
CA VAL A 162 -4.06 -18.87 13.94
C VAL A 162 -3.15 -18.29 12.86
N THR A 163 -2.19 -19.05 12.39
CA THR A 163 -1.21 -18.59 11.39
C THR A 163 -1.41 -19.35 10.09
N ARG A 164 -1.37 -18.65 8.95
CA ARG A 164 -1.33 -19.27 7.62
C ARG A 164 -0.50 -18.42 6.67
N GLY A 165 0.54 -19.00 6.07
CA GLY A 165 1.48 -18.26 5.24
C GLY A 165 2.22 -17.21 6.06
N ALA A 166 2.23 -15.96 5.58
CA ALA A 166 2.79 -14.81 6.30
C ALA A 166 1.77 -14.11 7.20
N ASN A 167 0.50 -14.50 7.15
CA ASN A 167 -0.59 -13.80 7.84
C ASN A 167 -0.85 -14.40 9.22
N LYS A 168 -1.17 -13.52 10.16
CA LYS A 168 -1.63 -13.88 11.50
C LYS A 168 -3.07 -13.45 11.70
N TYR A 169 -3.86 -14.36 12.24
CA TYR A 169 -5.26 -14.18 12.56
C TYR A 169 -5.45 -14.39 14.05
N TYR A 170 -6.25 -13.56 14.70
CA TYR A 170 -6.52 -13.65 16.13
C TYR A 170 -8.02 -13.85 16.35
N LEU A 171 -8.37 -15.03 16.86
CA LEU A 171 -9.76 -15.41 17.11
C LEU A 171 -10.15 -14.98 18.53
N MET A 172 -11.26 -14.27 18.66
CA MET A 172 -11.82 -13.81 19.93
C MET A 172 -13.32 -14.12 19.99
N GLY A 173 -13.81 -14.62 21.13
CA GLY A 173 -15.23 -14.86 21.36
C GLY A 173 -15.58 -16.33 21.58
N SER A 174 -16.77 -16.73 21.14
CA SER A 174 -17.41 -17.99 21.54
C SER A 174 -16.86 -19.25 20.85
N GLY A 175 -16.10 -19.09 19.77
CA GLY A 175 -15.69 -20.20 18.89
C GLY A 175 -16.87 -20.82 18.13
N LYS A 176 -18.01 -20.12 18.05
CA LYS A 176 -19.20 -20.52 17.30
C LYS A 176 -19.58 -19.45 16.26
N PRO A 177 -20.31 -19.82 15.20
CA PRO A 177 -20.82 -18.87 14.22
C PRO A 177 -21.75 -17.82 14.86
N PRO A 178 -21.83 -16.60 14.29
CA PRO A 178 -21.16 -16.21 13.05
C PRO A 178 -19.68 -15.86 13.24
N TYR A 179 -18.85 -16.18 12.25
CA TYR A 179 -17.46 -15.77 12.19
C TYR A 179 -17.32 -14.48 11.37
N THR A 180 -16.84 -13.42 11.99
CA THR A 180 -16.65 -12.12 11.34
C THR A 180 -15.17 -11.79 11.24
N LEU A 181 -14.64 -11.70 10.03
CA LEU A 181 -13.30 -11.18 9.77
C LEU A 181 -13.30 -9.67 9.97
N ILE A 182 -12.38 -9.16 10.77
CA ILE A 182 -12.09 -7.72 10.92
C ILE A 182 -10.68 -7.51 10.40
N ALA A 183 -10.57 -6.93 9.20
CA ALA A 183 -9.32 -6.76 8.48
C ALA A 183 -8.91 -5.29 8.45
N ALA A 184 -7.73 -4.97 8.99
CA ALA A 184 -7.10 -3.67 8.78
C ALA A 184 -6.32 -3.72 7.45
N VAL A 185 -6.74 -2.91 6.47
CA VAL A 185 -6.11 -2.92 5.13
C VAL A 185 -5.09 -1.79 4.93
N GLU A 186 -5.00 -0.89 5.90
CA GLU A 186 -4.09 0.25 5.90
C GLU A 186 -3.34 0.32 7.23
N LYS A 187 -2.09 0.81 7.21
CA LYS A 187 -1.23 0.86 8.40
C LYS A 187 -1.84 1.72 9.51
N ARG A 188 -2.57 2.76 9.11
CA ARG A 188 -3.29 3.65 10.03
C ARG A 188 -4.48 2.98 10.72
N THR A 189 -5.00 1.89 10.16
CA THR A 189 -6.14 1.13 10.72
C THR A 189 -5.71 -0.06 11.56
N GLU A 190 -4.44 -0.45 11.54
CA GLU A 190 -3.91 -1.56 12.36
C GLU A 190 -4.08 -1.27 13.86
N ALA A 191 -3.75 -0.04 14.28
CA ALA A 191 -3.90 0.40 15.66
C ALA A 191 -5.36 0.29 16.14
N MET A 192 -6.33 0.55 15.27
CA MET A 192 -7.76 0.42 15.57
C MET A 192 -8.14 -1.04 15.83
N ALA A 193 -7.63 -1.98 15.02
CA ALA A 193 -7.86 -3.41 15.24
C ALA A 193 -7.25 -3.88 16.57
N TYR A 194 -6.03 -3.43 16.90
CA TYR A 194 -5.40 -3.72 18.19
C TYR A 194 -6.16 -3.12 19.37
N GLU A 195 -6.57 -1.86 19.27
CA GLU A 195 -7.37 -1.18 20.28
C GLU A 195 -8.72 -1.87 20.52
N MET A 196 -9.39 -2.31 19.46
CA MET A 196 -10.65 -3.07 19.55
C MET A 196 -10.45 -4.36 20.34
N MET A 197 -9.42 -5.15 20.03
CA MET A 197 -9.12 -6.39 20.77
C MET A 197 -8.82 -6.10 22.24
N SER A 198 -7.97 -5.11 22.52
CA SER A 198 -7.65 -4.68 23.89
C SER A 198 -8.89 -4.21 24.66
N THR A 199 -9.75 -3.44 24.02
CA THR A 199 -11.00 -2.94 24.62
C THR A 199 -11.99 -4.05 24.90
N TYR A 200 -12.07 -5.06 24.03
CA TYR A 200 -13.01 -6.18 24.20
C TYR A 200 -12.54 -7.16 25.27
N CYS A 201 -11.22 -7.28 25.46
CA CYS A 201 -10.63 -8.11 26.49
C CYS A 201 -10.55 -7.41 27.86
N ASN A 202 -10.43 -6.08 27.91
CA ASN A 202 -10.26 -5.33 29.16
C ASN A 202 -11.43 -5.55 30.13
N PRO A 203 -11.19 -6.02 31.37
CA PRO A 203 -12.23 -6.29 32.37
C PRO A 203 -13.24 -5.16 32.60
N GLU A 204 -12.80 -3.90 32.52
CA GLU A 204 -13.65 -2.72 32.76
C GLU A 204 -14.66 -2.46 31.64
N THR A 205 -14.30 -2.83 30.40
CA THR A 205 -15.10 -2.57 29.19
C THR A 205 -15.74 -3.84 28.61
N LYS A 206 -15.18 -5.02 28.90
CA LYS A 206 -15.61 -6.33 28.40
C LYS A 206 -17.10 -6.60 28.64
N GLY A 207 -17.64 -6.15 29.77
CA GLY A 207 -19.08 -6.28 30.07
C GLY A 207 -19.98 -5.68 28.98
N LYS A 208 -19.54 -4.59 28.34
CA LYS A 208 -20.29 -3.91 27.26
C LYS A 208 -20.30 -4.69 25.94
N PHE A 209 -19.34 -5.59 25.74
CA PHE A 209 -19.18 -6.39 24.52
C PHE A 209 -19.50 -7.88 24.74
N SER A 210 -19.94 -8.23 25.95
CA SER A 210 -20.18 -9.62 26.36
C SER A 210 -21.19 -10.35 25.47
N GLU A 211 -22.22 -9.67 24.99
CA GLU A 211 -23.21 -10.25 24.08
C GLU A 211 -22.60 -10.66 22.74
N ILE A 212 -21.84 -9.75 22.11
CA ILE A 212 -21.16 -10.01 20.83
C ILE A 212 -20.16 -11.16 21.00
N LEU A 213 -19.34 -11.12 22.05
CA LEU A 213 -18.32 -12.14 22.31
C LEU A 213 -18.92 -13.52 22.68
N ALA A 214 -20.12 -13.56 23.26
CA ALA A 214 -20.80 -14.80 23.62
C ALA A 214 -21.55 -15.44 22.44
N GLN A 215 -21.99 -14.63 21.47
CA GLN A 215 -22.83 -15.08 20.36
C GLN A 215 -22.07 -15.22 19.03
N SER A 216 -20.86 -14.66 18.92
CA SER A 216 -20.09 -14.67 17.67
C SER A 216 -18.61 -14.99 17.90
N THR A 217 -17.89 -15.18 16.81
CA THR A 217 -16.43 -15.28 16.80
C THR A 217 -15.88 -14.18 15.91
N LEU A 218 -15.06 -13.29 16.49
CA LEU A 218 -14.37 -12.25 15.76
C LEU A 218 -12.99 -12.78 15.37
N VAL A 219 -12.64 -12.61 14.09
CA VAL A 219 -11.34 -12.99 13.54
C VAL A 219 -10.63 -11.71 13.17
N PHE A 220 -9.66 -11.28 13.96
CA PHE A 220 -8.90 -10.08 13.69
C PHE A 220 -7.69 -10.40 12.80
N MET A 221 -7.51 -9.60 11.76
CA MET A 221 -6.31 -9.56 10.94
C MET A 221 -5.80 -8.11 10.96
N PRO A 222 -5.08 -7.73 12.04
CA PRO A 222 -4.68 -6.36 12.29
C PRO A 222 -3.49 -5.93 11.41
N GLU A 223 -2.75 -6.89 10.84
CA GLU A 223 -1.61 -6.64 9.96
C GLU A 223 -1.77 -7.48 8.71
N ILE A 224 -1.48 -6.88 7.55
CA ILE A 224 -1.41 -7.60 6.28
C ILE A 224 0.01 -7.49 5.71
N PRO A 225 0.47 -8.47 4.94
CA PRO A 225 1.75 -8.35 4.25
C PRO A 225 1.70 -7.13 3.34
N HIS A 226 2.71 -6.28 3.43
CA HIS A 226 2.80 -5.06 2.62
C HIS A 226 1.62 -4.08 2.85
N THR A 227 1.20 -3.89 4.11
CA THR A 227 0.11 -2.95 4.46
C THR A 227 0.33 -1.58 3.83
N GLN A 228 -0.71 -1.06 3.18
CA GLN A 228 -0.70 0.25 2.55
C GLN A 228 -0.51 1.36 3.60
N LEU A 229 0.45 2.26 3.39
CA LEU A 229 0.71 3.39 4.30
C LEU A 229 -0.28 4.56 4.14
N ASN A 230 -0.87 4.68 2.95
CA ASN A 230 -1.72 5.79 2.55
C ASN A 230 -3.20 5.43 2.61
N CYS A 231 -4.02 6.45 2.83
CA CYS A 231 -5.48 6.37 2.82
C CYS A 231 -5.97 6.34 1.36
N HIS A 232 -6.78 5.36 0.98
CA HIS A 232 -7.36 5.30 -0.35
C HIS A 232 -8.89 5.25 -0.30
N ASP A 233 -9.53 5.90 -1.27
CA ASP A 233 -10.94 5.66 -1.59
C ASP A 233 -11.00 4.36 -2.39
N TYR A 234 -11.67 3.35 -1.85
CA TYR A 234 -11.83 2.06 -2.55
C TYR A 234 -13.20 2.03 -3.24
N ASP A 235 -13.20 1.99 -4.56
CA ASP A 235 -14.43 1.83 -5.36
C ASP A 235 -14.85 0.35 -5.48
N THR A 236 -14.02 -0.58 -5.00
CA THR A 236 -14.29 -2.03 -5.03
C THR A 236 -13.40 -2.79 -4.03
N ILE A 237 -13.89 -3.94 -3.56
CA ILE A 237 -13.14 -4.88 -2.72
C ILE A 237 -12.14 -5.75 -3.50
N SER A 238 -12.14 -5.67 -4.83
CA SER A 238 -11.33 -6.54 -5.72
C SER A 238 -9.84 -6.62 -5.36
N PRO A 239 -9.15 -5.52 -4.96
CA PRO A 239 -7.75 -5.57 -4.56
C PRO A 239 -7.47 -6.50 -3.37
N PHE A 240 -8.46 -6.72 -2.52
CA PHE A 240 -8.36 -7.53 -1.31
C PHE A 240 -8.83 -8.97 -1.52
N LYS A 241 -9.16 -9.36 -2.76
CA LYS A 241 -9.68 -10.71 -3.02
C LYS A 241 -8.72 -11.81 -2.59
N MET A 242 -7.43 -11.69 -2.94
CA MET A 242 -6.43 -12.69 -2.55
C MET A 242 -6.29 -12.78 -1.02
N LEU A 243 -6.33 -11.62 -0.35
CA LEU A 243 -6.28 -11.52 1.10
C LEU A 243 -7.47 -12.25 1.76
N PHE A 244 -8.68 -12.10 1.20
CA PHE A 244 -9.86 -12.81 1.71
C PHE A 244 -9.83 -14.30 1.38
N ASP A 245 -9.35 -14.68 0.20
CA ASP A 245 -9.19 -16.10 -0.16
C ASP A 245 -8.21 -16.79 0.80
N GLU A 246 -7.13 -16.11 1.22
CA GLU A 246 -6.22 -16.59 2.26
C GLU A 246 -6.86 -16.66 3.65
N ALA A 247 -7.65 -15.64 4.03
CA ALA A 247 -8.37 -15.61 5.30
C ALA A 247 -9.42 -16.72 5.38
N ILE A 248 -10.17 -16.98 4.31
CA ILE A 248 -11.12 -18.09 4.20
C ILE A 248 -10.38 -19.42 4.27
N ALA A 249 -9.21 -19.53 3.65
CA ALA A 249 -8.42 -20.74 3.76
C ALA A 249 -7.91 -20.96 5.20
N ALA A 250 -7.56 -19.91 5.93
CA ALA A 250 -7.13 -19.98 7.33
C ALA A 250 -8.29 -20.30 8.28
N VAL A 251 -9.45 -19.67 8.07
CA VAL A 251 -10.68 -19.83 8.85
C VAL A 251 -11.84 -20.09 7.88
N PRO A 252 -12.11 -21.36 7.51
CA PRO A 252 -13.14 -21.70 6.52
C PRO A 252 -14.57 -21.33 6.93
N GLN A 253 -14.80 -21.01 8.20
CA GLN A 253 -16.12 -20.69 8.75
C GLN A 253 -16.51 -19.22 8.60
N LEU A 254 -15.69 -18.36 7.98
CA LEU A 254 -15.98 -16.92 7.85
C LEU A 254 -17.33 -16.66 7.14
N ASP A 255 -18.23 -15.97 7.85
CA ASP A 255 -19.56 -15.58 7.39
C ASP A 255 -19.60 -14.13 6.91
N PHE A 256 -18.84 -13.25 7.58
CA PHE A 256 -18.83 -11.81 7.32
C PHE A 256 -17.41 -11.26 7.25
N VAL A 257 -17.25 -10.16 6.51
CA VAL A 257 -16.00 -9.40 6.42
C VAL A 257 -16.29 -7.94 6.71
N VAL A 258 -15.56 -7.38 7.67
CA VAL A 258 -15.49 -5.96 8.01
C VAL A 258 -14.10 -5.48 7.66
N ILE A 259 -14.03 -4.46 6.80
CA ILE A 259 -12.78 -3.87 6.35
C ILE A 259 -12.63 -2.52 7.04
N LEU A 260 -11.51 -2.33 7.74
CA LEU A 260 -11.13 -1.06 8.33
C LEU A 260 -10.26 -0.32 7.33
N ALA A 261 -10.77 0.80 6.80
CA ALA A 261 -10.09 1.67 5.85
C ALA A 261 -10.44 3.14 6.15
N THR A 262 -9.48 4.04 5.98
CA THR A 262 -9.59 5.47 6.33
C THR A 262 -10.25 6.34 5.26
N GLY A 263 -10.17 5.96 3.97
CA GLY A 263 -10.88 6.64 2.87
C GLY A 263 -12.33 6.18 2.68
N GLY A 264 -12.74 5.12 3.38
CA GLY A 264 -14.03 4.45 3.16
C GLY A 264 -14.05 3.58 1.90
N MET A 265 -15.00 2.66 1.85
CA MET A 265 -15.33 1.90 0.64
C MET A 265 -16.63 2.45 0.06
N LYS A 266 -16.63 2.77 -1.24
CA LYS A 266 -17.82 3.24 -1.97
C LYS A 266 -18.61 2.09 -2.58
#